data_AF-A0A101MSX6-F1
#
_entry.id   AF-A0A101MSX6-F1
#
_cell.length_a   1.000
_cell.length_b   1.000
_cell.length_c   1.000
_cell.angle_alpha   90.00
_cell.angle_beta   90.00
_cell.angle_gamma   90.00
#
_symmetry.space_group_name_H-M   'P 1'
#
loop_
_entity.id
_entity.type
_entity.pdbx_description
1 polymer ?
#
loop_
_entity_poly.entity_id
_entity_poly.type
_entity_poly.pdbx_seq_one_letter_code
_entity_poly.pdbx_strand_id
1 'polypeptide(L)'
;MFAATQIGFGILKTKGFRFSNSFELEINEDQVGWSGNSPMFLSFYVPSWILLQEPRIATVSFAIEHSPAAIEAFGGDVERDLNIFTAMQNDVEHVYITKRQPHQSEIMTMCGFTPGDVKNHVDPQGNSETTITATVNENAGVISSFTSRVKILSEQPKALLRDGSGIKRSLRSPFSYALSLRKGPSFIANFPSAVLDSTARVKIARKSSYLELVADVAKPNDWPTLRSSTYPVLFDEKSPVLWNMPRLNLSSLPIIDLSSASSKGPIWLQQLLATMLSERELALNLDSPLAASPSVRAKLEFKNMLVNMFSSFGQSDGRNVQIYTIDCHKERGVQMVFFLSKLVLDVSNRTAVLDAAVLPVHADDLMDVTCALIALSNIGHPPKGLRTSQDVMCLWKEALPAWTERCRTWDHKPSCEYVASEIIPLSVKYGERVLCSCGEGTVPTGFMPNFTPWEDLAKYAVRVAISPAFPSVLVEKPLTELPDLQICQVCAKDKANDGSDLRTCSRCRKTKYCSKECQKADWKEYKKVCKADGN
;
A
#
# COMPACT_ATOMS: atom_id res chain seq x y z
N MET A 1 -18.22 0.55 -11.45
CA MET A 1 -18.39 -0.62 -10.58
C MET A 1 -18.26 -0.17 -9.14
N PHE A 2 -19.23 -0.46 -8.27
CA PHE A 2 -19.16 -0.10 -6.85
C PHE A 2 -18.55 -1.28 -6.09
N ALA A 3 -17.35 -1.07 -5.55
CA ALA A 3 -16.50 -2.12 -5.00
C ALA A 3 -16.78 -2.45 -3.52
N ALA A 4 -17.37 -1.51 -2.78
CA ALA A 4 -17.69 -1.65 -1.37
C ALA A 4 -19.16 -2.06 -1.22
N THR A 5 -19.39 -3.30 -0.80
CA THR A 5 -20.71 -3.89 -0.65
C THR A 5 -20.87 -4.47 0.75
N GLN A 6 -22.09 -4.49 1.27
CA GLN A 6 -22.48 -5.27 2.44
C GLN A 6 -23.30 -6.46 1.97
N ILE A 7 -22.95 -7.64 2.45
CA ILE A 7 -23.63 -8.90 2.14
C ILE A 7 -24.30 -9.41 3.41
N GLY A 8 -25.53 -9.90 3.28
CA GLY A 8 -26.23 -10.64 4.33
C GLY A 8 -27.04 -11.78 3.73
N PHE A 9 -27.22 -12.86 4.48
CA PHE A 9 -28.05 -14.01 4.09
C PHE A 9 -29.26 -14.04 5.01
N GLY A 10 -30.46 -14.34 4.50
CA GLY A 10 -31.61 -14.53 5.38
C GLY A 10 -32.93 -14.05 4.82
N ILE A 11 -33.78 -13.51 5.70
CA ILE A 11 -35.13 -13.06 5.35
C ILE A 11 -35.21 -11.53 5.43
N LEU A 12 -35.59 -10.90 4.34
CA LEU A 12 -35.79 -9.45 4.28
C LEU A 12 -37.07 -9.03 4.99
N LYS A 13 -36.95 -8.03 5.85
CA LYS A 13 -38.05 -7.27 6.45
C LYS A 13 -37.98 -5.84 5.98
N THR A 14 -39.16 -5.24 5.80
CA THR A 14 -39.28 -3.86 5.35
C THR A 14 -40.10 -3.03 6.34
N LYS A 15 -39.77 -1.75 6.43
CA LYS A 15 -40.48 -0.78 7.26
C LYS A 15 -40.65 0.53 6.48
N GLY A 16 -41.73 1.26 6.78
CA GLY A 16 -42.08 2.50 6.10
C GLY A 16 -42.66 2.27 4.71
N PHE A 17 -42.71 3.32 3.89
CA PHE A 17 -43.35 3.28 2.57
C PHE A 17 -42.31 3.15 1.45
N ARG A 18 -42.47 2.15 0.57
CA ARG A 18 -41.59 1.95 -0.59
C ARG A 18 -41.55 3.22 -1.46
N PHE A 19 -40.39 3.52 -2.03
CA PHE A 19 -40.11 4.75 -2.80
C PHE A 19 -40.19 6.06 -2.01
N SER A 20 -40.08 6.00 -0.68
CA SER A 20 -39.99 7.18 0.17
C SER A 20 -38.70 7.19 1.00
N ASN A 21 -38.36 8.36 1.56
CA ASN A 21 -37.25 8.51 2.51
C ASN A 21 -37.42 7.70 3.81
N SER A 22 -38.63 7.19 4.08
CA SER A 22 -38.94 6.36 5.23
C SER A 22 -38.76 4.85 4.98
N PHE A 23 -38.47 4.44 3.75
CA PHE A 23 -38.29 3.03 3.41
C PHE A 23 -36.98 2.50 4.00
N GLU A 24 -37.09 1.49 4.85
CA GLU A 24 -35.98 0.85 5.56
C GLU A 24 -36.03 -0.66 5.35
N LEU A 25 -34.84 -1.27 5.37
CA LEU A 25 -34.65 -2.71 5.24
C LEU A 25 -33.93 -3.26 6.47
N GLU A 26 -34.33 -4.46 6.87
CA GLU A 26 -33.66 -5.28 7.86
C GLU A 26 -33.53 -6.70 7.29
N ILE A 27 -32.38 -7.33 7.46
CA ILE A 27 -32.14 -8.72 7.10
C ILE A 27 -32.10 -9.52 8.40
N ASN A 28 -33.09 -10.39 8.60
CA ASN A 28 -33.01 -11.39 9.66
C ASN A 28 -31.96 -12.42 9.25
N GLU A 29 -30.75 -12.29 9.79
CA GLU A 29 -29.57 -12.98 9.27
C GLU A 29 -29.56 -14.49 9.56
N ASP A 30 -29.41 -15.29 8.51
CA ASP A 30 -29.15 -16.72 8.58
C ASP A 30 -27.66 -16.96 8.88
N GLN A 31 -27.40 -17.45 10.09
CA GLN A 31 -26.04 -17.69 10.60
C GLN A 31 -25.31 -18.83 9.85
N VAL A 32 -26.02 -19.65 9.05
CA VAL A 32 -25.41 -20.68 8.20
C VAL A 32 -24.76 -20.04 6.95
N GLY A 33 -25.17 -18.83 6.58
CA GLY A 33 -24.56 -18.00 5.54
C GLY A 33 -24.44 -18.72 4.20
N TRP A 34 -23.24 -18.75 3.63
CA TRP A 34 -22.91 -19.42 2.36
C TRP A 34 -23.22 -20.91 2.30
N SER A 35 -23.28 -21.58 3.47
CA SER A 35 -23.62 -23.01 3.55
C SER A 35 -25.13 -23.25 3.70
N GLY A 36 -25.90 -22.17 3.84
CA GLY A 36 -27.36 -22.20 3.97
C GLY A 36 -28.06 -22.16 2.62
N ASN A 37 -29.40 -22.10 2.67
CA ASN A 37 -30.26 -21.97 1.49
C ASN A 37 -31.02 -20.64 1.46
N SER A 38 -30.70 -19.74 2.40
CA SER A 38 -31.35 -18.43 2.46
C SER A 38 -30.89 -17.52 1.32
N PRO A 39 -31.76 -16.64 0.80
CA PRO A 39 -31.37 -15.65 -0.20
C PRO A 39 -30.21 -14.78 0.29
N MET A 40 -29.30 -14.46 -0.64
CA MET A 40 -28.23 -13.49 -0.43
C MET A 40 -28.72 -12.10 -0.83
N PHE A 41 -28.57 -11.13 0.07
CA PHE A 41 -28.81 -9.72 -0.18
C PHE A 41 -27.49 -8.98 -0.22
N LEU A 42 -27.33 -8.14 -1.25
CA LEU A 42 -26.16 -7.28 -1.43
C LEU A 42 -26.63 -5.82 -1.46
N SER A 43 -26.00 -4.98 -0.64
CA SER A 43 -26.29 -3.55 -0.58
C SER A 43 -25.04 -2.71 -0.78
N PHE A 44 -25.19 -1.56 -1.43
CA PHE A 44 -24.09 -0.63 -1.72
C PHE A 44 -24.64 0.80 -1.85
N TYR A 45 -23.79 1.79 -1.63
CA TYR A 45 -24.14 3.20 -1.85
C TYR A 45 -23.89 3.61 -3.30
N VAL A 46 -24.82 4.38 -3.85
CA VAL A 46 -24.75 4.95 -5.19
C VAL A 46 -25.19 6.42 -5.14
N PRO A 47 -24.52 7.34 -5.86
CA PRO A 47 -25.02 8.69 -6.04
C PRO A 47 -26.44 8.68 -6.65
N SER A 48 -27.39 9.39 -6.03
CA SER A 48 -28.79 9.37 -6.45
C SER A 48 -29.00 9.80 -7.90
N TRP A 49 -28.15 10.68 -8.44
CA TRP A 49 -28.24 11.12 -9.82
C TRP A 49 -28.09 9.97 -10.83
N ILE A 50 -27.35 8.90 -10.51
CA ILE A 50 -27.22 7.73 -11.39
C ILE A 50 -28.56 7.01 -11.53
N LEU A 51 -29.30 6.85 -10.43
CA LEU A 51 -30.62 6.21 -10.41
C LEU A 51 -31.70 7.06 -11.09
N LEU A 52 -31.47 8.36 -11.25
CA LEU A 52 -32.42 9.31 -11.83
C LEU A 52 -32.21 9.53 -13.33
N GLN A 53 -31.06 9.16 -13.89
CA GLN A 53 -30.79 9.34 -15.33
C GLN A 53 -31.70 8.45 -16.19
N GLU A 54 -31.81 7.16 -15.87
CA GLU A 54 -32.59 6.20 -16.65
C GLU A 54 -33.44 5.27 -15.75
N PRO A 55 -34.42 5.81 -15.00
CA PRO A 55 -35.09 5.11 -13.90
C PRO A 55 -35.91 3.87 -14.30
N ARG A 56 -36.13 3.67 -15.61
CA ARG A 56 -36.91 2.53 -16.14
C ARG A 56 -36.09 1.46 -16.83
N ILE A 57 -34.86 1.77 -17.24
CA ILE A 57 -34.03 0.87 -18.07
C ILE A 57 -32.65 0.62 -17.49
N ALA A 58 -32.22 1.41 -16.49
CA ALA A 58 -31.00 1.13 -15.77
C ALA A 58 -31.05 -0.26 -15.14
N THR A 59 -29.97 -1.01 -15.30
CA THR A 59 -29.79 -2.33 -14.70
C THR A 59 -28.79 -2.26 -13.56
N VAL A 60 -29.03 -3.06 -12.52
CA VAL A 60 -28.07 -3.32 -11.47
C VAL A 60 -27.54 -4.73 -11.66
N SER A 61 -26.22 -4.87 -11.78
CA SER A 61 -25.55 -6.15 -11.94
C SER A 61 -24.59 -6.41 -10.79
N PHE A 62 -24.63 -7.63 -10.25
CA PHE A 62 -23.58 -8.20 -9.43
C PHE A 62 -22.69 -9.05 -10.32
N ALA A 63 -21.42 -8.67 -10.42
CA ALA A 63 -20.46 -9.28 -11.33
C ALA A 63 -19.11 -9.47 -10.64
N ILE A 64 -18.35 -10.44 -11.14
CA ILE A 64 -16.94 -10.57 -10.78
C ILE A 64 -16.17 -9.51 -11.56
N GLU A 65 -15.25 -8.82 -10.89
CA GLU A 65 -14.42 -7.82 -11.54
C GLU A 65 -13.67 -8.42 -12.73
N HIS A 66 -13.87 -7.79 -13.90
CA HIS A 66 -13.35 -8.29 -15.15
C HIS A 66 -11.81 -8.22 -15.15
N SER A 67 -11.17 -9.39 -15.14
CA SER A 67 -9.73 -9.54 -15.26
C SER A 67 -9.40 -10.85 -15.98
N PRO A 68 -8.22 -10.97 -16.63
CA PRO A 68 -7.82 -12.23 -17.26
C PRO A 68 -7.89 -13.43 -16.31
N ALA A 69 -7.48 -13.24 -15.05
CA ALA A 69 -7.55 -14.27 -14.02
C ALA A 69 -8.99 -14.65 -13.65
N ALA A 70 -9.90 -13.67 -13.55
CA ALA A 70 -11.30 -13.94 -13.28
C ALA A 70 -12.00 -14.65 -14.46
N ILE A 71 -11.65 -14.29 -15.71
CA ILE A 71 -12.15 -14.99 -16.91
C ILE A 71 -11.64 -16.43 -16.93
N GLU A 72 -10.37 -16.65 -16.61
CA GLU A 72 -9.83 -18.00 -16.57
C GLU A 72 -10.48 -18.85 -15.47
N ALA A 73 -10.70 -18.27 -14.29
CA ALA A 73 -11.29 -18.96 -13.15
C ALA A 73 -12.80 -19.21 -13.29
N PHE A 74 -13.54 -18.25 -13.84
CA PHE A 74 -15.01 -18.21 -13.77
C PHE A 74 -15.72 -18.04 -15.11
N GLY A 75 -15.00 -17.72 -16.19
CA GLY A 75 -15.61 -17.42 -17.50
C GLY A 75 -16.35 -18.59 -18.15
N GLY A 76 -16.16 -19.81 -17.66
CA GLY A 76 -16.95 -20.99 -18.06
C GLY A 76 -18.20 -21.24 -17.22
N ASP A 77 -18.30 -20.64 -16.03
CA ASP A 77 -19.32 -20.93 -15.02
C ASP A 77 -20.29 -19.75 -14.82
N VAL A 78 -20.02 -18.60 -15.43
CA VAL A 78 -20.78 -17.36 -15.29
C VAL A 78 -21.17 -16.83 -16.68
N GLU A 79 -22.26 -16.07 -16.78
CA GLU A 79 -22.74 -15.49 -18.04
C GLU A 79 -21.69 -14.54 -18.67
N ARG A 80 -21.99 -14.04 -19.89
CA ARG A 80 -21.16 -13.02 -20.56
C ARG A 80 -20.88 -11.84 -19.60
N ASP A 81 -19.63 -11.37 -19.62
CA ASP A 81 -19.09 -10.31 -18.77
C ASP A 81 -18.98 -10.65 -17.27
N LEU A 82 -18.94 -11.94 -16.91
CA LEU A 82 -18.81 -12.41 -15.52
C LEU A 82 -19.93 -11.93 -14.59
N ASN A 83 -21.12 -11.71 -15.15
CA ASN A 83 -22.32 -11.34 -14.40
C ASN A 83 -22.89 -12.55 -13.66
N ILE A 84 -22.98 -12.44 -12.34
CA ILE A 84 -23.60 -13.44 -11.47
C ILE A 84 -25.11 -13.20 -11.38
N PHE A 85 -25.53 -11.93 -11.36
CA PHE A 85 -26.93 -11.55 -11.26
C PHE A 85 -27.15 -10.19 -11.93
N THR A 86 -28.26 -10.03 -12.65
CA THR A 86 -28.68 -8.75 -13.24
C THR A 86 -30.18 -8.58 -13.08
N ALA A 87 -30.60 -7.40 -12.63
CA ALA A 87 -32.00 -7.01 -12.58
C ALA A 87 -32.18 -5.57 -13.04
N MET A 88 -33.36 -5.24 -13.57
CA MET A 88 -33.72 -3.86 -13.88
C MET A 88 -34.00 -3.08 -12.59
N GLN A 89 -33.72 -1.78 -12.58
CA GLN A 89 -33.95 -0.91 -11.42
C GLN A 89 -35.42 -0.93 -10.94
N ASN A 90 -36.37 -1.16 -11.85
CA ASN A 90 -37.80 -1.25 -11.55
C ASN A 90 -38.27 -2.66 -11.13
N ASP A 91 -37.38 -3.64 -11.06
CA ASP A 91 -37.67 -4.97 -10.54
C ASP A 91 -37.88 -4.88 -9.03
N VAL A 92 -39.14 -4.88 -8.61
CA VAL A 92 -39.53 -4.71 -7.22
C VAL A 92 -39.29 -5.96 -6.36
N GLU A 93 -39.06 -7.12 -6.96
CA GLU A 93 -38.78 -8.35 -6.23
C GLU A 93 -37.31 -8.40 -5.80
N HIS A 94 -36.42 -7.94 -6.68
CA HIS A 94 -34.97 -8.08 -6.49
C HIS A 94 -34.25 -6.77 -6.15
N VAL A 95 -34.78 -5.60 -6.54
CA VAL A 95 -34.11 -4.30 -6.35
C VAL A 95 -34.85 -3.44 -5.35
N TYR A 96 -34.12 -3.04 -4.29
CA TYR A 96 -34.62 -2.19 -3.22
C TYR A 96 -33.79 -0.91 -3.15
N ILE A 97 -34.46 0.23 -3.28
CA ILE A 97 -33.83 1.55 -3.20
C ILE A 97 -34.20 2.19 -1.86
N THR A 98 -33.21 2.37 -1.00
CA THR A 98 -33.36 3.00 0.31
C THR A 98 -32.36 4.14 0.49
N LYS A 99 -32.64 5.02 1.45
CA LYS A 99 -31.72 6.10 1.84
C LYS A 99 -30.49 5.56 2.58
N ARG A 100 -30.61 4.42 3.26
CA ARG A 100 -29.59 3.80 4.12
C ARG A 100 -29.47 2.31 3.82
N GLN A 101 -28.31 1.71 4.11
CA GLN A 101 -28.14 0.25 4.00
C GLN A 101 -29.00 -0.48 5.04
N PRO A 102 -29.23 -1.80 4.87
CA PRO A 102 -29.95 -2.59 5.86
C PRO A 102 -29.37 -2.44 7.28
N HIS A 103 -30.24 -2.36 8.29
CA HIS A 103 -29.91 -2.16 9.70
C HIS A 103 -29.24 -0.82 10.07
N GLN A 104 -29.09 0.12 9.12
CA GLN A 104 -28.55 1.43 9.44
C GLN A 104 -29.67 2.41 9.83
N SER A 105 -29.59 2.90 11.06
CA SER A 105 -30.42 3.99 11.57
C SER A 105 -29.94 5.35 11.08
N GLU A 106 -28.63 5.50 10.88
CA GLU A 106 -27.97 6.74 10.47
C GLU A 106 -26.92 6.48 9.37
N ILE A 107 -26.54 7.53 8.64
CA ILE A 107 -25.44 7.45 7.67
C ILE A 107 -24.15 7.40 8.48
N MET A 108 -23.22 6.53 8.07
CA MET A 108 -21.87 6.49 8.64
C MET A 108 -21.30 7.91 8.67
N THR A 109 -21.01 8.44 9.86
CA THR A 109 -20.33 9.72 10.00
C THR A 109 -18.91 9.52 9.50
N MET A 110 -18.70 9.75 8.21
CA MET A 110 -17.38 10.08 7.71
C MET A 110 -16.96 11.34 8.47
N CYS A 111 -15.71 11.40 8.94
CA CYS A 111 -15.11 12.68 9.31
C CYS A 111 -15.07 13.55 8.05
N GLY A 112 -16.18 14.22 7.76
CA GLY A 112 -16.29 15.22 6.73
C GLY A 112 -15.59 16.46 7.23
N PHE A 113 -14.95 17.17 6.33
CA PHE A 113 -14.64 18.56 6.54
C PHE A 113 -15.91 19.36 6.27
N THR A 114 -16.25 20.31 7.12
CA THR A 114 -17.09 21.42 6.69
C THR A 114 -16.33 22.20 5.62
N PRO A 115 -16.99 22.88 4.67
CA PRO A 115 -16.30 23.81 3.78
C PRO A 115 -15.47 24.87 4.53
N GLY A 116 -15.85 25.16 5.80
CA GLY A 116 -15.08 26.00 6.71
C GLY A 116 -13.81 25.35 7.27
N ASP A 117 -13.77 24.02 7.38
CA ASP A 117 -12.57 23.23 7.73
C ASP A 117 -11.62 23.09 6.54
N VAL A 118 -12.11 23.31 5.31
CA VAL A 118 -11.28 23.49 4.10
C VAL A 118 -10.93 24.96 3.89
N LYS A 119 -11.08 25.84 4.89
CA LYS A 119 -10.37 27.12 4.86
C LYS A 119 -8.90 26.79 4.63
N ASN A 120 -8.32 27.35 3.57
CA ASN A 120 -6.95 27.09 3.13
C ASN A 120 -5.98 26.95 4.32
N HIS A 121 -5.76 25.73 4.82
CA HIS A 121 -4.73 25.42 5.81
C HIS A 121 -3.32 25.67 5.26
N VAL A 122 -3.22 26.02 3.97
CA VAL A 122 -2.03 26.57 3.33
C VAL A 122 -1.59 27.87 4.03
N ASP A 123 -2.51 28.60 4.66
CA ASP A 123 -2.20 29.75 5.51
C ASP A 123 -3.16 29.86 6.72
N PRO A 124 -2.83 29.23 7.86
CA PRO A 124 -3.65 29.28 9.06
C PRO A 124 -3.82 30.70 9.63
N GLN A 125 -3.00 31.66 9.19
CA GLN A 125 -3.07 33.06 9.61
C GLN A 125 -3.71 33.97 8.53
N GLY A 126 -4.02 33.45 7.33
CA GLY A 126 -4.54 34.24 6.20
C GLY A 126 -3.55 35.29 5.68
N ASN A 127 -2.25 35.10 5.89
CA ASN A 127 -1.18 36.04 5.55
C ASN A 127 -0.74 36.00 4.08
N SER A 128 -1.28 35.11 3.25
CA SER A 128 -0.86 34.87 1.88
C SER A 128 -1.94 34.23 1.00
N GLU A 129 -1.83 34.49 -0.30
CA GLU A 129 -2.63 33.88 -1.37
C GLU A 129 -1.69 33.13 -2.32
N THR A 130 -2.00 31.87 -2.61
CA THR A 130 -1.20 31.06 -3.54
C THR A 130 -1.92 30.88 -4.87
N THR A 131 -1.23 31.16 -5.98
CA THR A 131 -1.69 30.89 -7.35
C THR A 131 -0.70 29.97 -8.02
N ILE A 132 -1.18 28.91 -8.68
CA ILE A 132 -0.33 27.98 -9.41
C ILE A 132 -0.60 28.14 -10.90
N THR A 133 0.45 28.33 -11.68
CA THR A 133 0.39 28.36 -13.15
C THR A 133 1.24 27.24 -13.73
N ALA A 134 0.74 26.63 -14.81
CA ALA A 134 1.42 25.56 -15.54
C ALA A 134 2.02 26.12 -16.83
N THR A 135 3.26 25.76 -17.12
CA THR A 135 3.87 25.97 -18.44
C THR A 135 3.63 24.69 -19.25
N VAL A 136 3.00 24.81 -20.41
CA VAL A 136 2.73 23.68 -21.30
C VAL A 136 3.71 23.70 -22.46
N ASN A 137 4.29 22.54 -22.78
CA ASN A 137 4.98 22.35 -24.05
C ASN A 137 3.93 22.01 -25.10
N GLU A 138 3.59 23.00 -25.94
CA GLU A 138 2.53 22.90 -26.94
C GLU A 138 2.75 21.75 -27.95
N ASN A 139 4.00 21.49 -28.33
CA ASN A 139 4.33 20.45 -29.30
C ASN A 139 4.09 19.03 -28.76
N ALA A 140 4.29 18.84 -27.46
CA ALA A 140 4.17 17.53 -26.82
C ALA A 140 2.85 17.36 -26.04
N GLY A 141 2.07 18.42 -25.86
CA GLY A 141 0.83 18.40 -25.08
C GLY A 141 1.03 18.08 -23.60
N VAL A 142 2.23 18.36 -23.04
CA VAL A 142 2.59 18.03 -21.66
C VAL A 142 2.95 19.27 -20.86
N ILE A 143 2.63 19.25 -19.56
CA ILE A 143 3.09 20.29 -18.63
C ILE A 143 4.60 20.11 -18.40
N SER A 144 5.38 21.14 -18.67
CA SER A 144 6.84 21.13 -18.52
C SER A 144 7.28 21.60 -17.13
N SER A 145 6.62 22.63 -16.59
CA SER A 145 6.95 23.22 -15.29
C SER A 145 5.73 23.83 -14.63
N PHE A 146 5.79 23.99 -13.31
CA PHE A 146 4.84 24.80 -12.54
C PHE A 146 5.53 26.04 -11.98
N THR A 147 4.75 27.11 -11.83
CA THR A 147 5.09 28.28 -11.03
C THR A 147 4.06 28.42 -9.91
N SER A 148 4.51 28.24 -8.66
CA SER A 148 3.72 28.51 -7.46
C SER A 148 4.04 29.91 -6.98
N ARG A 149 3.07 30.83 -7.12
CA ARG A 149 3.17 32.24 -6.72
C ARG A 149 2.49 32.43 -5.38
N VAL A 150 3.27 32.73 -4.35
CA VAL A 150 2.80 33.09 -3.01
C VAL A 150 2.80 34.60 -2.86
N LYS A 151 1.62 35.20 -2.92
CA LYS A 151 1.39 36.63 -2.70
C LYS A 151 1.23 36.89 -1.21
N ILE A 152 2.08 37.74 -0.64
CA ILE A 152 2.04 38.07 0.79
C ILE A 152 0.97 39.14 1.01
N LEU A 153 0.08 38.92 1.98
CA LEU A 153 -1.03 39.82 2.32
C LEU A 153 -0.70 40.71 3.52
N SER A 154 -0.07 40.16 4.56
CA SER A 154 0.19 40.88 5.82
C SER A 154 1.37 41.86 5.73
N GLU A 155 1.25 43.05 6.34
CA GLU A 155 2.25 44.13 6.18
C GLU A 155 3.60 43.84 6.86
N GLN A 156 3.62 43.15 8.00
CA GLN A 156 4.89 42.86 8.67
C GLN A 156 5.82 42.00 7.78
N PRO A 157 5.37 40.88 7.16
CA PRO A 157 6.20 40.14 6.20
C PRO A 157 6.51 40.92 4.91
N LYS A 158 5.59 41.77 4.42
CA LYS A 158 5.86 42.65 3.27
C LYS A 158 7.00 43.64 3.56
N ALA A 159 7.02 44.25 4.75
CA ALA A 159 8.08 45.15 5.17
C ALA A 159 9.44 44.45 5.19
N LEU A 160 9.52 43.25 5.79
CA LEU A 160 10.74 42.44 5.76
C LEU A 160 11.21 42.13 4.33
N LEU A 161 10.28 41.86 3.41
CA LEU A 161 10.62 41.63 2.01
C LEU A 161 11.13 42.90 1.31
N ARG A 162 10.56 44.07 1.61
CA ARG A 162 11.02 45.38 1.09
C ARG A 162 12.41 45.73 1.61
N ASP A 163 12.71 45.42 2.88
CA ASP A 163 13.98 45.69 3.57
C ASP A 163 15.14 44.77 3.14
N GLY A 164 14.95 43.96 2.11
CA GLY A 164 16.03 43.12 1.60
C GLY A 164 16.18 41.76 2.29
N SER A 165 15.25 41.35 3.16
CA SER A 165 15.31 40.04 3.84
C SER A 165 15.49 38.90 2.83
N GLY A 166 16.38 37.97 3.14
CA GLY A 166 16.64 36.78 2.33
C GLY A 166 15.57 35.71 2.53
N ILE A 167 15.39 34.87 1.50
CA ILE A 167 14.49 33.72 1.55
C ILE A 167 15.33 32.45 1.60
N LYS A 168 15.03 31.57 2.56
CA LYS A 168 15.53 30.19 2.61
C LYS A 168 14.46 29.28 2.01
N ARG A 169 14.84 28.52 0.97
CA ARG A 169 14.02 27.43 0.43
C ARG A 169 14.35 26.16 1.21
N SER A 170 13.32 25.44 1.64
CA SER A 170 13.44 24.06 2.16
C SER A 170 12.42 23.17 1.48
N LEU A 171 12.91 22.09 0.87
CA LEU A 171 12.07 21.02 0.32
C LEU A 171 11.40 20.28 1.48
N ARG A 172 10.06 20.17 1.45
CA ARG A 172 9.30 19.32 2.39
C ARG A 172 8.94 17.99 1.75
N SER A 173 8.52 18.03 0.50
CA SER A 173 8.25 16.87 -0.34
C SER A 173 8.38 17.28 -1.81
N PRO A 174 8.40 16.35 -2.78
CA PRO A 174 8.36 16.69 -4.20
C PRO A 174 7.15 17.54 -4.63
N PHE A 175 6.16 17.71 -3.75
CA PHE A 175 4.94 18.49 -4.00
C PHE A 175 4.88 19.79 -3.20
N SER A 176 5.79 20.02 -2.24
CA SER A 176 5.66 21.10 -1.27
C SER A 176 7.00 21.64 -0.81
N TYR A 177 7.07 22.97 -0.77
CA TYR A 177 8.23 23.74 -0.33
C TYR A 177 7.86 24.74 0.75
N ALA A 178 8.73 24.88 1.74
CA ALA A 178 8.72 25.99 2.66
C ALA A 178 9.66 27.11 2.16
N LEU A 179 9.13 28.33 2.11
CA LEU A 179 9.83 29.56 1.73
C LEU A 179 9.91 30.46 2.96
N SER A 180 11.01 30.38 3.71
CA SER A 180 11.16 31.06 5.00
C SER A 180 11.90 32.39 4.86
N LEU A 181 11.30 33.47 5.36
CA LEU A 181 12.00 34.74 5.55
C LEU A 181 13.04 34.58 6.67
N ARG A 182 14.30 34.98 6.44
CA ARG A 182 15.36 34.85 7.46
C ARG A 182 15.04 35.50 8.82
N LYS A 183 14.22 36.55 8.81
CA LYS A 183 13.79 37.30 10.00
C LYS A 183 12.26 37.34 10.13
N GLY A 184 11.55 36.33 9.64
CA GLY A 184 10.09 36.38 9.56
C GLY A 184 9.43 35.02 9.41
N PRO A 185 8.15 35.00 9.01
CA PRO A 185 7.40 33.75 8.86
C PRO A 185 7.88 32.93 7.66
N SER A 186 7.39 31.69 7.62
CA SER A 186 7.53 30.78 6.49
C SER A 186 6.22 30.69 5.72
N PHE A 187 6.32 30.58 4.40
CA PHE A 187 5.17 30.38 3.52
C PHE A 187 5.29 29.03 2.80
N ILE A 188 4.16 28.46 2.42
CA ILE A 188 4.12 27.16 1.74
C ILE A 188 3.81 27.36 0.25
N ALA A 189 4.69 26.82 -0.60
CA ALA A 189 4.49 26.71 -2.04
C ALA A 189 4.20 25.24 -2.39
N ASN A 190 2.94 24.95 -2.70
CA ASN A 190 2.49 23.62 -3.10
C ASN A 190 2.38 23.48 -4.61
N PHE A 191 2.47 22.24 -5.09
CA PHE A 191 2.33 21.84 -6.48
C PHE A 191 1.33 20.69 -6.62
N PRO A 192 0.53 20.65 -7.71
CA PRO A 192 -0.45 19.59 -7.95
C PRO A 192 0.19 18.28 -8.45
N SER A 193 1.46 18.31 -8.85
CA SER A 193 2.25 17.15 -9.24
C SER A 193 3.69 17.30 -8.72
N ALA A 194 4.42 16.19 -8.67
CA ALA A 194 5.80 16.18 -8.22
C ALA A 194 6.67 17.05 -9.13
N VAL A 195 7.57 17.82 -8.54
CA VAL A 195 8.54 18.66 -9.22
C VAL A 195 9.97 18.30 -8.84
N LEU A 196 10.94 18.70 -9.66
CA LEU A 196 12.35 18.43 -9.43
C LEU A 196 13.01 19.53 -8.60
N ASP A 197 13.60 19.15 -7.46
CA ASP A 197 14.33 20.11 -6.61
C ASP A 197 15.57 20.71 -7.27
N SER A 198 16.19 19.96 -8.18
CA SER A 198 17.35 20.40 -8.96
C SER A 198 17.05 21.55 -9.92
N THR A 199 15.79 21.71 -10.34
CA THR A 199 15.36 22.79 -11.25
C THR A 199 14.57 23.89 -10.54
N ALA A 200 14.24 23.68 -9.26
CA ALA A 200 13.51 24.63 -8.46
C ALA A 200 14.28 25.95 -8.32
N ARG A 201 13.59 27.07 -8.57
CA ARG A 201 14.16 28.43 -8.51
C ARG A 201 13.16 29.39 -7.87
N VAL A 202 13.64 30.18 -6.92
CA VAL A 202 12.83 31.20 -6.23
C VAL A 202 13.08 32.56 -6.87
N LYS A 203 12.02 33.24 -7.32
CA LYS A 203 12.03 34.65 -7.70
C LYS A 203 11.36 35.47 -6.60
N ILE A 204 11.96 36.61 -6.28
CA ILE A 204 11.52 37.47 -5.18
C ILE A 204 11.10 38.82 -5.77
N ALA A 205 9.81 39.14 -5.70
CA ALA A 205 9.29 40.43 -6.11
C ALA A 205 9.09 41.34 -4.89
N ARG A 206 10.12 42.12 -4.54
CA ARG A 206 10.13 42.94 -3.31
C ARG A 206 9.10 44.07 -3.33
N LYS A 207 8.96 44.79 -4.45
CA LYS A 207 8.01 45.91 -4.57
C LYS A 207 6.55 45.45 -4.51
N SER A 208 6.23 44.39 -5.24
CA SER A 208 4.86 43.83 -5.34
C SER A 208 4.58 42.74 -4.30
N SER A 209 5.52 42.49 -3.38
CA SER A 209 5.42 41.59 -2.24
C SER A 209 4.91 40.17 -2.54
N TYR A 210 5.55 39.48 -3.49
CA TYR A 210 5.27 38.07 -3.74
C TYR A 210 6.53 37.25 -3.98
N LEU A 211 6.42 35.95 -3.76
CA LEU A 211 7.43 34.94 -4.04
C LEU A 211 6.92 34.05 -5.17
N GLU A 212 7.78 33.68 -6.11
CA GLU A 212 7.47 32.66 -7.11
C GLU A 212 8.47 31.52 -6.98
N LEU A 213 7.98 30.31 -6.81
CA LEU A 213 8.78 29.11 -6.94
C LEU A 213 8.44 28.45 -8.27
N VAL A 214 9.42 28.40 -9.18
CA VAL A 214 9.30 27.72 -10.47
C VAL A 214 10.08 26.42 -10.40
N ALA A 215 9.49 25.31 -10.83
CA ALA A 215 10.17 24.01 -10.89
C ALA A 215 9.61 23.15 -12.03
N ASP A 216 10.47 22.34 -12.62
CA ASP A 216 10.07 21.42 -13.70
C ASP A 216 9.29 20.23 -13.14
N VAL A 217 8.30 19.77 -13.88
CA VAL A 217 7.49 18.60 -13.51
C VAL A 217 8.35 17.33 -13.60
N ALA A 218 8.31 16.50 -12.55
CA ALA A 218 9.02 15.23 -12.52
C ALA A 218 8.41 14.25 -13.55
N LYS A 219 9.27 13.66 -14.37
CA LYS A 219 8.90 12.65 -15.37
C LYS A 219 9.04 11.24 -14.77
N PRO A 220 8.44 10.20 -15.37
CA PRO A 220 8.58 8.80 -14.94
C PRO A 220 10.02 8.36 -14.60
N ASN A 221 11.01 8.84 -15.37
CA ASN A 221 12.42 8.52 -15.16
C ASN A 221 13.08 9.28 -14.00
N ASP A 222 12.47 10.34 -13.50
CA ASP A 222 12.98 11.14 -12.38
C ASP A 222 12.48 10.61 -11.03
N TRP A 223 11.32 9.96 -10.96
CA TRP A 223 10.75 9.38 -9.74
C TRP A 223 11.65 8.39 -8.98
N PRO A 224 12.54 7.60 -9.62
CA PRO A 224 13.56 6.83 -8.91
C PRO A 224 14.54 7.69 -8.11
N THR A 225 14.72 8.97 -8.46
CA THR A 225 15.59 9.92 -7.76
C THR A 225 14.89 10.66 -6.61
N LEU A 226 13.55 10.70 -6.63
CA LEU A 226 12.70 11.25 -5.56
C LEU A 226 12.58 10.24 -4.40
N ARG A 227 13.71 9.96 -3.72
CA ARG A 227 13.77 9.12 -2.51
C ARG A 227 12.77 9.63 -1.45
N SER A 228 12.29 8.75 -0.57
CA SER A 228 11.23 9.04 0.43
C SER A 228 9.80 9.26 -0.11
N SER A 229 9.52 8.96 -1.39
CA SER A 229 8.16 9.10 -1.99
C SER A 229 7.36 7.80 -2.06
N THR A 230 7.95 6.64 -1.72
CA THR A 230 7.23 5.34 -1.80
C THR A 230 6.15 5.27 -0.71
N TYR A 231 6.52 5.62 0.53
CA TYR A 231 5.62 5.61 1.68
C TYR A 231 5.76 6.90 2.51
N PRO A 232 5.39 8.06 1.95
CA PRO A 232 5.58 9.33 2.62
C PRO A 232 4.75 9.41 3.91
N VAL A 233 5.46 9.75 4.99
CA VAL A 233 4.88 10.14 6.28
C VAL A 233 5.17 11.63 6.48
N LEU A 234 4.13 12.42 6.55
CA LEU A 234 4.21 13.87 6.68
C LEU A 234 3.98 14.30 8.13
N PHE A 235 4.37 15.54 8.43
CA PHE A 235 3.91 16.23 9.62
C PHE A 235 2.77 17.18 9.30
N ASP A 236 1.68 17.01 10.05
CA ASP A 236 0.57 17.95 10.11
C ASP A 236 0.26 18.26 11.57
N GLU A 237 0.23 19.55 11.93
CA GLU A 237 -0.05 20.05 13.29
C GLU A 237 0.67 19.26 14.43
N LYS A 238 1.95 18.92 14.24
CA LYS A 238 2.80 18.13 15.17
C LYS A 238 2.44 16.63 15.28
N SER A 239 1.67 16.10 14.34
CA SER A 239 1.32 14.69 14.28
C SER A 239 1.82 14.05 12.98
N PRO A 240 2.38 12.83 13.04
CA PRO A 240 2.68 12.05 11.84
C PRO A 240 1.40 11.63 11.11
N VAL A 241 1.32 11.97 9.83
CA VAL A 241 0.20 11.65 8.94
C VAL A 241 0.70 10.82 7.77
N LEU A 242 0.04 9.69 7.55
CA LEU A 242 0.26 8.85 6.37
C LEU A 242 -0.33 9.53 5.15
N TRP A 243 0.45 9.70 4.09
CA TRP A 243 -0.07 10.28 2.86
C TRP A 243 -0.82 9.24 2.03
N ASN A 244 -0.15 8.17 1.63
CA ASN A 244 -0.65 7.21 0.65
C ASN A 244 -0.95 5.83 1.23
N MET A 245 -0.97 5.72 2.56
CA MET A 245 -1.15 4.46 3.25
C MET A 245 -2.28 4.58 4.27
N PRO A 246 -3.41 3.88 4.10
CA PRO A 246 -4.51 3.95 5.06
C PRO A 246 -4.11 3.31 6.40
N ARG A 247 -4.64 3.84 7.51
CA ARG A 247 -4.50 3.21 8.83
C ARG A 247 -5.36 1.95 8.91
N LEU A 248 -4.86 0.95 9.62
CA LEU A 248 -5.53 -0.34 9.83
C LEU A 248 -5.64 -0.66 11.32
N ASN A 249 -6.84 -1.06 11.74
CA ASN A 249 -7.01 -1.77 12.99
C ASN A 249 -6.77 -3.26 12.74
N LEU A 250 -5.53 -3.70 12.88
CA LEU A 250 -5.14 -5.09 12.58
C LEU A 250 -5.93 -6.13 13.40
N SER A 251 -6.38 -5.79 14.61
CA SER A 251 -7.14 -6.69 15.48
C SER A 251 -8.55 -6.97 14.97
N SER A 252 -9.10 -6.12 14.09
CA SER A 252 -10.42 -6.30 13.48
C SER A 252 -10.38 -6.91 12.08
N LEU A 253 -9.20 -7.14 11.51
CA LEU A 253 -9.07 -7.68 10.16
C LEU A 253 -9.13 -9.21 10.17
N PRO A 254 -9.77 -9.85 9.17
CA PRO A 254 -9.84 -11.29 9.09
C PRO A 254 -8.44 -11.88 8.82
N ILE A 255 -8.11 -12.91 9.59
CA ILE A 255 -6.87 -13.67 9.44
C ILE A 255 -7.00 -14.58 8.23
N ILE A 256 -5.99 -14.57 7.36
CA ILE A 256 -5.89 -15.51 6.25
C ILE A 256 -5.39 -16.83 6.81
N ASP A 257 -6.24 -17.86 6.80
CA ASP A 257 -5.86 -19.20 7.23
C ASP A 257 -4.96 -19.85 6.17
N LEU A 258 -3.74 -20.19 6.59
CA LEU A 258 -2.74 -20.85 5.75
C LEU A 258 -2.63 -22.36 6.06
N SER A 259 -3.36 -22.86 7.06
CA SER A 259 -3.27 -24.25 7.53
C SER A 259 -3.76 -25.26 6.50
N SER A 260 -4.78 -24.92 5.71
CA SER A 260 -5.33 -25.76 4.64
C SER A 260 -4.68 -25.50 3.28
N ALA A 261 -3.82 -24.49 3.18
CA ALA A 261 -3.16 -24.16 1.93
C ALA A 261 -2.13 -25.24 1.57
N SER A 262 -1.93 -25.44 0.26
CA SER A 262 -0.81 -26.25 -0.22
C SER A 262 0.51 -25.74 0.38
N SER A 263 1.58 -26.52 0.25
CA SER A 263 2.93 -26.10 0.69
C SER A 263 3.40 -24.74 0.13
N LYS A 264 2.68 -24.18 -0.86
CA LYS A 264 3.00 -22.94 -1.57
C LYS A 264 2.09 -21.76 -1.19
N GLY A 265 1.22 -21.93 -0.20
CA GLY A 265 0.21 -20.94 0.16
C GLY A 265 -0.96 -20.87 -0.84
N PRO A 266 -1.88 -19.90 -0.66
CA PRO A 266 -3.02 -19.69 -1.55
C PRO A 266 -2.60 -19.18 -2.93
N ILE A 267 -3.17 -19.73 -4.00
CA ILE A 267 -2.86 -19.34 -5.40
C ILE A 267 -3.10 -17.84 -5.62
N TRP A 268 -4.21 -17.32 -5.10
CA TRP A 268 -4.57 -15.91 -5.24
C TRP A 268 -3.51 -14.97 -4.64
N LEU A 269 -2.84 -15.38 -3.56
CA LEU A 269 -1.79 -14.59 -2.93
C LEU A 269 -0.57 -14.51 -3.83
N GLN A 270 -0.18 -15.62 -4.47
CA GLN A 270 0.94 -15.61 -5.42
C GLN A 270 0.64 -14.74 -6.65
N GLN A 271 -0.61 -14.78 -7.14
CA GLN A 271 -1.05 -13.90 -8.22
C GLN A 271 -1.00 -12.42 -7.80
N LEU A 272 -1.46 -12.09 -6.60
CA LEU A 272 -1.39 -10.74 -6.04
C LEU A 272 0.07 -10.26 -5.95
N LEU A 273 0.97 -11.08 -5.42
CA LEU A 273 2.39 -10.74 -5.29
C LEU A 273 3.07 -10.54 -6.64
N ALA A 274 2.69 -11.29 -7.68
CA ALA A 274 3.20 -11.07 -9.04
C ALA A 274 2.85 -9.66 -9.57
N THR A 275 1.69 -9.13 -9.20
CA THR A 275 1.26 -7.77 -9.59
C THR A 275 1.94 -6.64 -8.82
N MET A 276 2.80 -6.94 -7.84
CA MET A 276 3.66 -5.93 -7.21
C MET A 276 4.68 -5.32 -8.18
N LEU A 277 5.03 -6.06 -9.24
CA LEU A 277 5.99 -5.64 -10.24
C LEU A 277 5.28 -4.92 -11.38
N SER A 278 5.83 -3.79 -11.83
CA SER A 278 5.43 -3.20 -13.11
C SER A 278 5.95 -4.01 -14.30
N GLU A 279 5.44 -3.73 -15.51
CA GLU A 279 5.94 -4.35 -16.75
C GLU A 279 7.47 -4.22 -16.88
N ARG A 280 8.01 -3.04 -16.53
CA ARG A 280 9.44 -2.77 -16.56
C ARG A 280 10.21 -3.59 -15.52
N GLU A 281 9.73 -3.58 -14.28
CA GLU A 281 10.36 -4.32 -13.18
C GLU A 281 10.38 -5.82 -13.44
N LEU A 282 9.29 -6.34 -14.00
CA LEU A 282 9.22 -7.74 -14.41
C LEU A 282 10.23 -8.06 -15.52
N ALA A 283 10.33 -7.21 -16.55
CA ALA A 283 11.34 -7.42 -17.61
C ALA A 283 12.76 -7.46 -17.03
N LEU A 284 13.07 -6.57 -16.09
CA LEU A 284 14.36 -6.56 -15.38
C LEU A 284 14.59 -7.81 -14.51
N ASN A 285 13.53 -8.37 -13.93
CA ASN A 285 13.60 -9.62 -13.17
C ASN A 285 13.86 -10.84 -14.09
N LEU A 286 13.29 -10.85 -15.30
CA LEU A 286 13.47 -11.93 -16.27
C LEU A 286 14.81 -11.86 -17.00
N ASP A 287 15.33 -10.65 -17.24
CA ASP A 287 16.59 -10.42 -17.94
C ASP A 287 17.48 -9.45 -17.14
N SER A 288 18.18 -10.01 -16.14
CA SER A 288 19.08 -9.27 -15.25
C SER A 288 20.11 -8.36 -15.97
N PRO A 289 20.70 -8.75 -17.12
CA PRO A 289 21.55 -7.90 -17.95
C PRO A 289 20.95 -6.58 -18.42
N LEU A 290 19.63 -6.44 -18.51
CA LEU A 290 18.98 -5.21 -18.99
C LEU A 290 19.44 -3.99 -18.19
N ALA A 291 19.80 -2.91 -18.88
CA ALA A 291 20.28 -1.69 -18.25
C ALA A 291 19.18 -1.01 -17.43
N ALA A 292 19.48 -0.71 -16.17
CA ALA A 292 18.62 0.04 -15.26
C ALA A 292 19.46 0.90 -14.33
N SER A 293 18.91 2.03 -13.90
CA SER A 293 19.57 2.88 -12.90
C SER A 293 19.68 2.17 -11.55
N PRO A 294 20.68 2.49 -10.71
CA PRO A 294 20.83 1.89 -9.39
C PRO A 294 19.57 2.00 -8.52
N SER A 295 18.86 3.13 -8.60
CA SER A 295 17.63 3.35 -7.84
C SER A 295 16.46 2.48 -8.30
N VAL A 296 16.34 2.22 -9.61
CA VAL A 296 15.35 1.26 -10.13
C VAL A 296 15.67 -0.14 -9.66
N ARG A 297 16.95 -0.56 -9.71
CA ARG A 297 17.35 -1.88 -9.20
C ARG A 297 17.13 -2.03 -7.69
N ALA A 298 17.41 -0.99 -6.91
CA ALA A 298 17.16 -1.00 -5.47
C ALA A 298 15.67 -1.15 -5.14
N LYS A 299 14.78 -0.45 -5.86
CA LYS A 299 13.32 -0.62 -5.68
C LYS A 299 12.86 -2.03 -6.06
N LEU A 300 13.37 -2.58 -7.15
CA LEU A 300 13.08 -3.95 -7.57
C LEU A 300 13.54 -4.98 -6.52
N GLU A 301 14.77 -4.84 -6.01
CA GLU A 301 15.31 -5.70 -4.97
C GLU A 301 14.47 -5.62 -3.68
N PHE A 302 14.10 -4.40 -3.26
CA PHE A 302 13.19 -4.17 -2.12
C PHE A 302 11.85 -4.91 -2.31
N LYS A 303 11.22 -4.79 -3.49
CA LYS A 303 9.97 -5.50 -3.80
C LYS A 303 10.16 -7.02 -3.80
N ASN A 304 11.24 -7.53 -4.38
CA ASN A 304 11.54 -8.96 -4.38
C ASN A 304 11.76 -9.51 -2.96
N MET A 305 12.37 -8.73 -2.06
CA MET A 305 12.49 -9.09 -0.64
C MET A 305 11.12 -9.15 0.06
N LEU A 306 10.21 -8.21 -0.24
CA LEU A 306 8.83 -8.28 0.23
C LEU A 306 8.11 -9.53 -0.29
N VAL A 307 8.18 -9.81 -1.60
CA VAL A 307 7.64 -11.05 -2.18
C VAL A 307 8.18 -12.28 -1.44
N ASN A 308 9.48 -12.30 -1.12
CA ASN A 308 10.08 -13.39 -0.37
C ASN A 308 9.47 -13.56 1.04
N MET A 309 9.23 -12.46 1.76
CA MET A 309 8.59 -12.48 3.07
C MET A 309 7.16 -13.00 3.01
N PHE A 310 6.35 -12.48 2.09
CA PHE A 310 4.95 -12.90 1.94
C PHE A 310 4.83 -14.35 1.44
N SER A 311 5.61 -14.74 0.43
CA SER A 311 5.51 -16.09 -0.13
C SER A 311 6.01 -17.17 0.83
N SER A 312 7.00 -16.88 1.68
CA SER A 312 7.55 -17.89 2.62
C SER A 312 6.76 -17.98 3.94
N PHE A 313 5.96 -16.97 4.27
CA PHE A 313 5.19 -16.95 5.51
C PHE A 313 4.05 -17.98 5.45
N GLY A 314 3.94 -18.82 6.48
CA GLY A 314 2.87 -19.83 6.61
C GLY A 314 2.97 -21.02 5.66
N GLN A 315 4.13 -21.27 5.04
CA GLN A 315 4.37 -22.52 4.30
C GLN A 315 4.42 -23.73 5.23
N SER A 316 3.70 -24.79 4.89
CA SER A 316 3.58 -26.03 5.67
C SER A 316 4.71 -27.06 5.43
N ASP A 317 5.65 -26.79 4.51
CA ASP A 317 6.76 -27.68 4.16
C ASP A 317 8.00 -27.56 5.07
N GLY A 318 7.83 -26.98 6.27
CA GLY A 318 8.94 -26.72 7.20
C GLY A 318 9.76 -25.46 6.86
N ARG A 319 9.38 -24.69 5.84
CA ARG A 319 9.98 -23.39 5.51
C ARG A 319 9.17 -22.20 6.04
N ASN A 320 8.30 -22.40 7.03
CA ASN A 320 7.62 -21.31 7.69
C ASN A 320 8.65 -20.41 8.37
N VAL A 321 9.02 -19.31 7.71
CA VAL A 321 9.96 -18.34 8.24
C VAL A 321 9.16 -17.22 8.89
N GLN A 322 9.26 -17.14 10.21
CA GLN A 322 8.64 -16.06 10.98
C GLN A 322 9.65 -14.99 11.40
N ILE A 323 10.95 -15.25 11.32
CA ILE A 323 12.00 -14.33 11.76
C ILE A 323 12.92 -14.01 10.58
N TYR A 324 13.03 -12.72 10.25
CA TYR A 324 13.89 -12.22 9.19
C TYR A 324 14.89 -11.23 9.74
N THR A 325 16.13 -11.30 9.25
CA THR A 325 17.16 -10.29 9.54
C THR A 325 17.54 -9.59 8.25
N ILE A 326 17.76 -8.27 8.30
CA ILE A 326 18.25 -7.52 7.14
C ILE A 326 19.61 -6.93 7.48
N ASP A 327 20.60 -7.26 6.65
CA ASP A 327 21.96 -6.76 6.74
C ASP A 327 22.42 -6.13 5.40
N CYS A 328 23.47 -5.32 5.46
CA CYS A 328 23.99 -4.59 4.31
C CYS A 328 25.32 -5.21 3.86
N HIS A 329 25.62 -5.24 2.55
CA HIS A 329 26.88 -5.78 2.05
C HIS A 329 28.12 -5.02 2.56
N LYS A 330 28.02 -3.69 2.65
CA LYS A 330 29.15 -2.80 2.97
C LYS A 330 29.29 -2.51 4.47
N GLU A 331 28.21 -2.63 5.22
CA GLU A 331 28.17 -2.34 6.66
C GLU A 331 28.10 -3.68 7.41
N ARG A 332 28.76 -3.78 8.57
CA ARG A 332 28.79 -5.05 9.31
C ARG A 332 27.56 -5.16 10.22
N GLY A 333 26.99 -6.35 10.30
CA GLY A 333 25.94 -6.68 11.27
C GLY A 333 24.52 -6.44 10.77
N VAL A 334 23.58 -6.95 11.55
CA VAL A 334 22.13 -6.85 11.31
C VAL A 334 21.65 -5.45 11.69
N GLN A 335 20.84 -4.82 10.84
CA GLN A 335 20.29 -3.49 11.10
C GLN A 335 18.81 -3.50 11.51
N MET A 336 18.10 -4.58 11.22
CA MET A 336 16.72 -4.77 11.62
C MET A 336 16.35 -6.26 11.65
N VAL A 337 15.51 -6.61 12.62
CA VAL A 337 14.92 -7.95 12.76
C VAL A 337 13.41 -7.84 12.67
N PHE A 338 12.78 -8.63 11.81
CA PHE A 338 11.32 -8.70 11.70
C PHE A 338 10.80 -10.02 12.26
N PHE A 339 9.71 -9.92 13.01
CA PHE A 339 8.97 -11.03 13.59
C PHE A 339 7.55 -11.03 13.01
N LEU A 340 7.23 -12.01 12.19
CA LEU A 340 5.96 -12.13 11.49
C LEU A 340 4.99 -12.98 12.32
N SER A 341 3.86 -12.40 12.71
CA SER A 341 2.85 -13.08 13.54
C SER A 341 1.71 -13.65 12.72
N LYS A 342 1.08 -12.83 11.87
CA LYS A 342 -0.13 -13.21 11.11
C LYS A 342 -0.13 -12.61 9.71
N LEU A 343 -0.85 -13.26 8.81
CA LEU A 343 -1.27 -12.69 7.53
C LEU A 343 -2.76 -12.36 7.64
N VAL A 344 -3.11 -11.09 7.41
CA VAL A 344 -4.50 -10.61 7.49
C VAL A 344 -4.93 -9.99 6.17
N LEU A 345 -6.24 -9.97 5.91
CA LEU A 345 -6.79 -9.37 4.70
C LEU A 345 -7.24 -7.93 4.99
N ASP A 346 -6.61 -6.97 4.32
CA ASP A 346 -7.10 -5.59 4.22
C ASP A 346 -8.23 -5.56 3.20
N VAL A 347 -9.45 -5.80 3.69
CA VAL A 347 -10.67 -5.92 2.88
C VAL A 347 -10.92 -4.65 2.06
N SER A 348 -10.67 -3.48 2.65
CA SER A 348 -10.91 -2.18 2.02
C SER A 348 -10.00 -1.95 0.81
N ASN A 349 -8.72 -2.37 0.91
CA ASN A 349 -7.75 -2.22 -0.18
C ASN A 349 -7.53 -3.52 -0.98
N ARG A 350 -8.29 -4.58 -0.70
CA ARG A 350 -8.25 -5.87 -1.38
C ARG A 350 -6.83 -6.46 -1.46
N THR A 351 -6.08 -6.35 -0.37
CA THR A 351 -4.70 -6.80 -0.31
C THR A 351 -4.40 -7.56 0.98
N ALA A 352 -3.31 -8.32 1.00
CA ALA A 352 -2.83 -9.00 2.19
C ALA A 352 -1.87 -8.10 2.98
N VAL A 353 -1.85 -8.24 4.29
CA VAL A 353 -0.98 -7.48 5.20
C VAL A 353 -0.33 -8.45 6.17
N LEU A 354 0.98 -8.35 6.34
CA LEU A 354 1.70 -9.03 7.41
C LEU A 354 1.59 -8.19 8.68
N ASP A 355 0.93 -8.74 9.71
CA ASP A 355 0.97 -8.24 11.07
C ASP A 355 2.27 -8.71 11.71
N ALA A 356 3.19 -7.77 11.89
CA ALA A 356 4.56 -8.06 12.28
C ALA A 356 5.05 -7.09 13.36
N ALA A 357 6.20 -7.40 13.92
CA ALA A 357 6.97 -6.52 14.77
C ALA A 357 8.38 -6.36 14.21
N VAL A 358 8.95 -5.18 14.36
CA VAL A 358 10.32 -4.88 13.98
C VAL A 358 11.13 -4.51 15.21
N LEU A 359 12.36 -5.03 15.30
CA LEU A 359 13.40 -4.57 16.20
C LEU A 359 14.47 -3.86 15.35
N PRO A 360 14.46 -2.52 15.28
CA PRO A 360 15.54 -1.75 14.67
C PRO A 360 16.81 -1.90 15.52
N VAL A 361 17.95 -2.19 14.90
CA VAL A 361 19.21 -2.38 15.61
C VAL A 361 20.03 -1.10 15.54
N HIS A 362 20.32 -0.52 16.70
CA HIS A 362 21.19 0.64 16.82
C HIS A 362 22.62 0.22 17.17
N ALA A 363 23.57 1.16 17.06
CA ALA A 363 24.98 0.88 17.31
C ALA A 363 25.21 0.30 18.73
N ASP A 364 24.48 0.82 19.71
CA ASP A 364 24.61 0.42 21.12
C ASP A 364 24.03 -0.98 21.39
N ASP A 365 23.07 -1.44 20.59
CA ASP A 365 22.35 -2.70 20.78
C ASP A 365 22.93 -3.87 19.95
N LEU A 366 23.86 -3.58 19.03
CA LEU A 366 24.30 -4.52 17.98
C LEU A 366 24.84 -5.83 18.55
N MET A 367 25.62 -5.77 19.62
CA MET A 367 26.23 -6.95 20.24
C MET A 367 25.17 -7.84 20.90
N ASP A 368 24.27 -7.24 21.67
CA ASP A 368 23.22 -7.95 22.38
C ASP A 368 22.25 -8.63 21.41
N VAL A 369 21.86 -7.93 20.35
CA VAL A 369 21.03 -8.50 19.28
C VAL A 369 21.76 -9.64 18.56
N THR A 370 23.06 -9.49 18.27
CA THR A 370 23.84 -10.56 17.62
C THR A 370 23.89 -11.81 18.49
N CYS A 371 24.14 -11.66 19.79
CA CYS A 371 24.12 -12.75 20.75
C CYS A 371 22.73 -13.43 20.81
N ALA A 372 21.66 -12.63 20.85
CA ALA A 372 20.29 -13.14 20.83
C ALA A 372 20.03 -13.96 19.57
N LEU A 373 20.38 -13.45 18.37
CA LEU A 373 20.19 -14.16 17.10
C LEU A 373 20.96 -15.49 17.02
N ILE A 374 22.18 -15.55 17.57
CA ILE A 374 22.94 -16.81 17.68
C ILE A 374 22.20 -17.80 18.59
N ALA A 375 21.70 -17.33 19.74
CA ALA A 375 20.92 -18.16 20.63
C ALA A 375 19.66 -18.71 19.93
N LEU A 376 18.97 -17.91 19.11
CA LEU A 376 17.80 -18.35 18.33
C LEU A 376 18.14 -19.50 17.38
N SER A 377 19.28 -19.38 16.68
CA SER A 377 19.75 -20.43 15.78
C SER A 377 20.02 -21.74 16.52
N ASN A 378 20.53 -21.67 17.75
CA ASN A 378 20.85 -22.85 18.55
C ASN A 378 19.61 -23.59 19.07
N ILE A 379 18.48 -22.89 19.25
CA ILE A 379 17.21 -23.48 19.72
C ILE A 379 16.26 -23.87 18.57
N GLY A 380 16.77 -23.95 17.33
CA GLY A 380 15.99 -24.44 16.18
C GLY A 380 15.10 -23.39 15.50
N HIS A 381 15.29 -22.11 15.80
CA HIS A 381 14.58 -21.00 15.16
C HIS A 381 15.55 -20.08 14.38
N PRO A 382 16.27 -20.59 13.35
CA PRO A 382 17.24 -19.77 12.64
C PRO A 382 16.54 -18.64 11.87
N PRO A 383 16.95 -17.38 12.07
CA PRO A 383 16.42 -16.27 11.29
C PRO A 383 16.84 -16.39 9.83
N LYS A 384 15.97 -15.98 8.89
CA LYS A 384 16.32 -15.88 7.48
C LYS A 384 16.96 -14.53 7.19
N GLY A 385 18.26 -14.56 6.87
CA GLY A 385 19.00 -13.38 6.46
C GLY A 385 18.63 -12.93 5.05
N LEU A 386 18.31 -11.65 4.90
CA LEU A 386 18.14 -10.95 3.64
C LEU A 386 19.25 -9.91 3.52
N ARG A 387 20.26 -10.22 2.70
CA ARG A 387 21.44 -9.36 2.51
C ARG A 387 21.27 -8.46 1.31
N THR A 388 21.54 -7.17 1.50
CA THR A 388 21.18 -6.16 0.50
C THR A 388 22.19 -5.01 0.37
N SER A 389 21.97 -4.14 -0.61
CA SER A 389 22.76 -2.93 -0.84
C SER A 389 22.35 -1.78 0.11
N GLN A 390 23.20 -0.76 0.23
CA GLN A 390 22.92 0.41 1.06
C GLN A 390 21.69 1.19 0.58
N ASP A 391 21.46 1.27 -0.73
CA ASP A 391 20.29 1.95 -1.27
C ASP A 391 18.98 1.24 -0.91
N VAL A 392 18.98 -0.10 -0.88
CA VAL A 392 17.82 -0.89 -0.46
C VAL A 392 17.62 -0.82 1.05
N MET A 393 18.70 -0.83 1.82
CA MET A 393 18.64 -0.61 3.28
C MET A 393 17.99 0.75 3.60
N CYS A 394 18.30 1.81 2.84
CA CYS A 394 17.62 3.10 2.97
C CYS A 394 16.11 2.97 2.68
N LEU A 395 15.69 2.25 1.63
CA LEU A 395 14.27 2.03 1.33
C LEU A 395 13.54 1.32 2.49
N TRP A 396 14.16 0.32 3.12
CA TRP A 396 13.60 -0.32 4.30
C TRP A 396 13.41 0.67 5.45
N LYS A 397 14.43 1.47 5.77
CA LYS A 397 14.36 2.48 6.83
C LYS A 397 13.34 3.58 6.55
N GLU A 398 13.15 3.96 5.27
CA GLU A 398 12.11 4.89 4.84
C GLU A 398 10.69 4.30 4.93
N ALA A 399 10.53 2.99 4.76
CA ALA A 399 9.22 2.32 4.85
C ALA A 399 8.75 2.10 6.29
N LEU A 400 9.68 1.90 7.23
CA LEU A 400 9.37 1.56 8.63
C LEU A 400 8.41 2.53 9.33
N PRO A 401 8.57 3.88 9.22
CA PRO A 401 7.63 4.80 9.84
C PRO A 401 6.21 4.60 9.31
N ALA A 402 6.05 4.42 8.00
CA ALA A 402 4.73 4.28 7.41
C ALA A 402 4.03 2.98 7.85
N TRP A 403 4.75 1.86 7.88
CA TRP A 403 4.19 0.59 8.39
C TRP A 403 3.89 0.64 9.88
N THR A 404 4.64 1.41 10.66
CA THR A 404 4.38 1.63 12.10
C THR A 404 3.14 2.49 12.31
N GLU A 405 3.10 3.67 11.70
CA GLU A 405 1.96 4.59 11.79
C GLU A 405 0.67 3.98 11.23
N ARG A 406 0.77 3.05 10.26
CA ARG A 406 -0.38 2.32 9.70
C ARG A 406 -1.13 1.51 10.74
N CYS A 407 -0.45 0.87 11.68
CA CYS A 407 -1.08 0.04 12.72
C CYS A 407 -0.96 0.63 14.13
N ARG A 408 -0.62 1.91 14.24
CA ARG A 408 -0.44 2.57 15.52
C ARG A 408 -1.74 2.55 16.32
N THR A 409 -1.66 2.03 17.53
CA THR A 409 -2.76 1.97 18.52
C THR A 409 -2.35 2.65 19.85
N TRP A 410 -1.23 3.35 19.83
CA TRP A 410 -0.62 4.03 20.98
C TRP A 410 -0.25 5.47 20.62
N ASP A 411 -0.29 6.35 21.61
CA ASP A 411 -0.01 7.77 21.38
C ASP A 411 1.49 8.07 21.24
N HIS A 412 1.78 9.18 20.56
CA HIS A 412 3.10 9.78 20.66
C HIS A 412 3.29 10.39 22.05
N LYS A 413 4.43 10.09 22.67
CA LYS A 413 4.82 10.66 23.97
C LYS A 413 5.15 12.16 23.80
N PRO A 414 5.00 13.00 24.84
CA PRO A 414 5.46 14.40 24.78
C PRO A 414 6.94 14.56 24.41
N SER A 415 7.76 13.56 24.72
CA SER A 415 9.19 13.46 24.38
C SER A 415 9.46 12.83 23.01
N CYS A 416 8.45 12.72 22.13
CA CYS A 416 8.61 12.05 20.84
C CYS A 416 9.65 12.75 19.97
N GLU A 417 10.63 11.99 19.52
CA GLU A 417 11.76 12.47 18.73
C GLU A 417 11.32 12.97 17.34
N TYR A 418 10.28 12.34 16.77
CA TYR A 418 9.61 12.82 15.56
C TYR A 418 9.09 14.24 15.78
N VAL A 419 8.31 14.47 16.83
CA VAL A 419 7.72 15.78 17.12
C VAL A 419 8.80 16.83 17.43
N ALA A 420 9.84 16.44 18.17
CA ALA A 420 10.92 17.35 18.57
C ALA A 420 11.81 17.78 17.39
N SER A 421 12.03 16.89 16.41
CA SER A 421 12.93 17.14 15.27
C SER A 421 12.20 17.53 13.98
N GLU A 422 10.90 17.27 13.88
CA GLU A 422 10.10 17.36 12.65
C GLU A 422 10.69 16.54 11.49
N ILE A 423 11.39 15.44 11.81
CA ILE A 423 12.06 14.55 10.85
C ILE A 423 11.51 13.13 10.97
N ILE A 424 11.05 12.57 9.84
CA ILE A 424 10.62 11.17 9.71
C ILE A 424 11.18 10.59 8.39
N PRO A 425 11.82 9.40 8.39
CA PRO A 425 12.38 8.70 9.55
C PRO A 425 13.43 9.56 10.25
N LEU A 426 13.74 9.30 11.53
CA LEU A 426 14.74 10.07 12.30
C LEU A 426 16.11 10.06 11.62
N SER A 427 16.50 8.91 11.09
CA SER A 427 17.69 8.74 10.28
C SER A 427 17.60 7.49 9.40
N VAL A 428 18.33 7.50 8.30
CA VAL A 428 18.60 6.32 7.46
C VAL A 428 20.05 5.83 7.58
N LYS A 429 20.90 6.54 8.34
CA LYS A 429 22.32 6.23 8.49
C LYS A 429 22.53 4.95 9.31
N TYR A 430 23.69 4.32 9.12
CA TYR A 430 24.08 3.12 9.86
C TYR A 430 24.22 3.41 11.36
N GLY A 431 23.68 2.53 12.20
CA GLY A 431 23.76 2.61 13.67
C GLY A 431 22.87 3.68 14.33
N GLU A 432 22.36 4.64 13.56
CA GLU A 432 21.45 5.67 14.06
C GLU A 432 20.01 5.17 14.17
N ARG A 433 19.22 5.87 14.98
CA ARG A 433 17.82 5.54 15.24
C ARG A 433 16.93 5.92 14.06
N VAL A 434 16.05 5.00 13.67
CA VAL A 434 15.13 5.16 12.51
C VAL A 434 13.72 5.57 12.97
N LEU A 435 13.22 4.93 14.02
CA LEU A 435 11.89 5.12 14.59
C LEU A 435 11.93 5.95 15.88
N CYS A 436 10.86 6.70 16.16
CA CYS A 436 10.66 7.28 17.49
C CYS A 436 10.48 6.17 18.55
N SER A 437 10.89 6.43 19.79
CA SER A 437 10.76 5.48 20.93
C SER A 437 9.33 5.32 21.45
N CYS A 438 8.35 5.96 20.83
CA CYS A 438 6.97 5.93 21.31
C CYS A 438 6.32 4.55 21.16
N GLY A 439 6.72 3.76 20.16
CA GLY A 439 6.16 2.43 19.89
C GLY A 439 6.92 1.27 20.48
N GLU A 440 8.08 1.49 21.09
CA GLU A 440 8.87 0.43 21.72
C GLU A 440 8.09 -0.18 22.89
N GLY A 441 8.00 -1.51 22.91
CA GLY A 441 7.30 -2.24 23.97
C GLY A 441 5.77 -2.18 23.90
N THR A 442 5.22 -1.65 22.82
CA THR A 442 3.75 -1.60 22.61
C THR A 442 3.19 -2.86 21.94
N VAL A 443 4.07 -3.75 21.47
CA VAL A 443 3.67 -5.01 20.84
C VAL A 443 3.10 -5.94 21.91
N PRO A 444 1.97 -6.64 21.66
CA PRO A 444 1.39 -7.58 22.62
C PRO A 444 2.39 -8.66 23.10
N THR A 445 2.33 -9.02 24.39
CA THR A 445 3.21 -10.07 24.95
C THR A 445 2.97 -11.43 24.29
N GLY A 446 1.72 -11.78 23.96
CA GLY A 446 1.38 -13.00 23.23
C GLY A 446 1.55 -12.92 21.70
N PHE A 447 2.32 -11.96 21.17
CA PHE A 447 2.41 -11.73 19.72
C PHE A 447 3.12 -12.86 18.97
N MET A 448 4.12 -13.48 19.58
CA MET A 448 4.85 -14.63 19.04
C MET A 448 4.75 -15.83 20.01
N PRO A 449 3.59 -16.51 20.08
CA PRO A 449 3.33 -17.53 21.12
C PRO A 449 4.23 -18.76 21.02
N ASN A 450 4.75 -19.07 19.83
CA ASN A 450 5.64 -20.20 19.59
C ASN A 450 7.13 -19.83 19.71
N PHE A 451 7.43 -18.67 20.28
CA PHE A 451 8.78 -18.14 20.37
C PHE A 451 9.05 -17.60 21.78
N THR A 452 9.52 -18.48 22.67
CA THR A 452 9.72 -18.17 24.09
C THR A 452 10.61 -16.94 24.36
N PRO A 453 11.72 -16.69 23.61
CA PRO A 453 12.54 -15.47 23.82
C PRO A 453 11.84 -14.16 23.46
N TRP A 454 10.60 -14.21 22.95
CA TRP A 454 9.84 -13.03 22.54
C TRP A 454 9.65 -12.02 23.66
N GLU A 455 9.38 -12.46 24.89
CA GLU A 455 9.07 -11.56 26.01
C GLU A 455 10.22 -10.57 26.28
N ASP A 456 11.47 -11.05 26.20
CA ASP A 456 12.66 -10.23 26.38
C ASP A 456 12.90 -9.26 25.23
N LEU A 457 12.47 -9.61 24.01
CA LEU A 457 12.67 -8.80 22.81
C LEU A 457 11.51 -7.81 22.58
N ALA A 458 10.31 -8.11 23.06
CA ALA A 458 9.10 -7.34 22.84
C ALA A 458 9.23 -5.89 23.34
N LYS A 459 9.96 -5.66 24.44
CA LYS A 459 10.22 -4.32 25.00
C LYS A 459 10.99 -3.38 24.06
N TYR A 460 11.74 -3.92 23.10
CA TYR A 460 12.48 -3.15 22.10
C TYR A 460 11.81 -3.13 20.73
N ALA A 461 10.79 -3.98 20.54
CA ALA A 461 10.10 -4.11 19.27
C ALA A 461 8.98 -3.08 19.11
N VAL A 462 8.67 -2.78 17.85
CA VAL A 462 7.58 -1.90 17.43
C VAL A 462 6.68 -2.65 16.45
N ARG A 463 5.36 -2.55 16.60
CA ARG A 463 4.42 -3.24 15.70
C ARG A 463 4.40 -2.53 14.34
N VAL A 464 4.37 -3.32 13.26
CA VAL A 464 4.34 -2.84 11.87
C VAL A 464 3.31 -3.62 11.04
N ALA A 465 2.60 -2.92 10.16
CA ALA A 465 1.70 -3.49 9.17
C ALA A 465 2.36 -3.45 7.78
N ILE A 466 3.02 -4.54 7.39
CA ILE A 466 3.76 -4.61 6.12
C ILE A 466 2.78 -5.01 5.02
N SER A 467 2.74 -4.25 3.93
CA SER A 467 1.89 -4.53 2.76
C SER A 467 2.73 -4.75 1.50
N PRO A 468 2.24 -5.50 0.51
CA PRO A 468 2.83 -5.55 -0.83
C PRO A 468 2.97 -4.13 -1.42
N ALA A 469 4.06 -3.90 -2.16
CA ALA A 469 4.39 -2.61 -2.76
C ALA A 469 4.01 -2.57 -4.25
N PHE A 470 2.79 -2.13 -4.55
CA PHE A 470 2.27 -2.10 -5.92
C PHE A 470 2.81 -0.91 -6.74
N PRO A 471 2.91 -1.04 -8.07
CA PRO A 471 3.33 0.06 -8.93
C PRO A 471 2.29 1.19 -8.92
N SER A 472 2.75 2.44 -8.93
CA SER A 472 1.90 3.61 -9.12
C SER A 472 1.79 3.93 -10.60
N VAL A 473 0.57 4.08 -11.11
CA VAL A 473 0.28 4.48 -12.51
C VAL A 473 0.85 5.85 -12.87
N LEU A 474 1.20 6.67 -11.87
CA LEU A 474 1.88 7.96 -12.08
C LEU A 474 3.33 7.80 -12.56
N VAL A 475 3.94 6.63 -12.29
CA VAL A 475 5.37 6.39 -12.48
C VAL A 475 5.63 5.22 -13.40
N GLU A 476 4.85 4.16 -13.25
CA GLU A 476 5.09 2.88 -13.91
C GLU A 476 3.81 2.38 -14.58
N LYS A 477 3.98 1.65 -15.67
CA LYS A 477 2.86 0.94 -16.30
C LYS A 477 2.61 -0.35 -15.49
N PRO A 478 1.44 -0.49 -14.83
CA PRO A 478 1.11 -1.73 -14.13
C PRO A 478 0.96 -2.86 -15.13
N LEU A 479 1.10 -4.11 -14.66
CA LEU A 479 0.80 -5.28 -15.48
C LEU A 479 -0.69 -5.24 -15.88
N THR A 480 -0.93 -5.20 -17.19
CA THR A 480 -2.29 -5.26 -17.76
C THR A 480 -2.75 -6.70 -17.95
N GLU A 481 -1.80 -7.61 -18.17
CA GLU A 481 -1.98 -9.05 -18.20
C GLU A 481 -0.91 -9.67 -17.31
N LEU A 482 -1.26 -10.70 -16.53
CA LEU A 482 -0.24 -11.54 -15.91
C LEU A 482 0.51 -12.23 -17.06
N PRO A 483 1.81 -11.97 -17.24
CA PRO A 483 2.55 -12.66 -18.27
C PRO A 483 2.54 -14.16 -17.97
N ASP A 484 2.64 -14.97 -19.01
CA ASP A 484 2.94 -16.40 -18.90
C ASP A 484 4.29 -16.53 -18.18
N LEU A 485 4.26 -16.50 -16.85
CA LEU A 485 5.44 -16.57 -16.00
C LEU A 485 6.13 -17.88 -16.37
N GLN A 486 7.32 -17.76 -16.95
CA GLN A 486 8.17 -18.88 -17.34
C GLN A 486 8.82 -19.49 -16.10
N ILE A 487 8.02 -19.78 -15.09
CA ILE A 487 8.46 -20.30 -13.80
C ILE A 487 7.78 -21.63 -13.54
N CYS A 488 8.47 -22.48 -12.81
CA CYS A 488 7.91 -23.74 -12.35
C CYS A 488 6.76 -23.44 -11.40
N GLN A 489 5.58 -23.96 -11.70
CA GLN A 489 4.38 -23.89 -10.86
C GLN A 489 4.60 -24.43 -9.44
N VAL A 490 5.69 -25.18 -9.23
CA VAL A 490 6.02 -25.80 -7.94
C VAL A 490 7.09 -25.10 -7.15
N CYS A 491 8.20 -24.75 -7.78
CA CYS A 491 9.35 -24.21 -7.06
C CYS A 491 9.69 -22.78 -7.47
N ALA A 492 8.88 -22.18 -8.35
CA ALA A 492 9.05 -20.84 -8.92
C ALA A 492 10.41 -20.61 -9.62
N LYS A 493 11.21 -21.66 -9.85
CA LYS A 493 12.42 -21.57 -10.66
C LYS A 493 12.06 -21.28 -12.11
N ASP A 494 12.81 -20.39 -12.72
CA ASP A 494 12.76 -20.05 -14.13
C ASP A 494 13.37 -21.13 -15.05
N LYS A 495 14.17 -22.06 -14.49
CA LYS A 495 14.78 -23.18 -15.20
C LYS A 495 14.69 -24.52 -14.47
N ALA A 496 14.88 -25.60 -15.22
CA ALA A 496 15.09 -26.94 -14.69
C ALA A 496 16.41 -27.04 -13.91
N ASN A 497 16.54 -28.05 -13.04
CA ASN A 497 17.75 -28.24 -12.23
C ASN A 497 19.02 -28.51 -13.08
N ASP A 498 18.85 -28.95 -14.33
CA ASP A 498 19.90 -29.17 -15.32
C ASP A 498 20.14 -27.94 -16.22
N GLY A 499 19.49 -26.81 -15.96
CA GLY A 499 19.59 -25.58 -16.73
C GLY A 499 18.74 -25.55 -18.01
N SER A 500 17.96 -26.61 -18.30
CA SER A 500 17.03 -26.66 -19.44
C SER A 500 15.74 -25.86 -19.21
N ASP A 501 15.01 -25.60 -20.30
CA ASP A 501 13.72 -24.93 -20.24
C ASP A 501 12.69 -25.75 -19.48
N LEU A 502 11.72 -25.05 -18.87
CA LEU A 502 10.66 -25.69 -18.11
C LEU A 502 9.75 -26.52 -19.01
N ARG A 503 9.32 -27.67 -18.47
CA ARG A 503 8.40 -28.58 -19.16
C ARG A 503 6.98 -28.07 -19.01
N THR A 504 6.31 -27.81 -20.13
CA THR A 504 4.88 -27.48 -20.15
C THR A 504 4.03 -28.71 -19.88
N CYS A 505 2.89 -28.52 -19.22
CA CYS A 505 1.91 -29.59 -19.05
C CYS A 505 1.43 -30.06 -20.43
N SER A 506 1.58 -31.35 -20.70
CA SER A 506 1.22 -31.93 -22.01
C SER A 506 -0.28 -31.86 -22.32
N ARG A 507 -1.14 -31.70 -21.30
CA ARG A 507 -2.60 -31.68 -21.46
C ARG A 507 -3.14 -30.29 -21.77
N CYS A 508 -2.78 -29.30 -20.96
CA CYS A 508 -3.33 -27.94 -21.03
C CYS A 508 -2.35 -26.90 -21.56
N ARG A 509 -1.05 -27.23 -21.67
CA ARG A 509 0.06 -26.33 -22.09
C ARG A 509 0.26 -25.03 -21.30
N LYS A 510 -0.65 -24.67 -20.39
CA LYS A 510 -0.63 -23.44 -19.57
C LYS A 510 0.39 -23.44 -18.43
N THR A 511 0.49 -24.52 -17.68
CA THR A 511 1.42 -24.61 -16.53
C THR A 511 2.78 -25.20 -16.90
N LYS A 512 3.84 -24.78 -16.21
CA LYS A 512 5.24 -25.20 -16.45
C LYS A 512 5.88 -25.83 -15.21
N TYR A 513 6.80 -26.77 -15.42
CA TYR A 513 7.46 -27.52 -14.35
C TYR A 513 8.96 -27.68 -14.61
N CYS A 514 9.77 -27.43 -13.60
CA CYS A 514 11.23 -27.61 -13.68
C CYS A 514 11.65 -29.09 -13.68
N SER A 515 10.76 -30.00 -13.29
CA SER A 515 11.04 -31.43 -13.18
C SER A 515 9.76 -32.29 -13.13
N LYS A 516 9.89 -33.61 -13.32
CA LYS A 516 8.75 -34.56 -13.20
C LYS A 516 8.25 -34.63 -11.76
N GLU A 517 9.13 -34.44 -10.79
CA GLU A 517 8.83 -34.43 -9.37
C GLU A 517 7.93 -33.23 -9.03
N CYS A 518 8.27 -32.06 -9.57
CA CYS A 518 7.43 -30.87 -9.45
C CYS A 518 6.06 -31.10 -10.09
N GLN A 519 6.00 -31.64 -11.31
CA GLN A 519 4.72 -31.96 -11.95
C GLN A 519 3.88 -32.93 -11.10
N LYS A 520 4.47 -34.00 -10.56
CA LYS A 520 3.76 -34.98 -9.73
C LYS A 520 3.27 -34.39 -8.41
N ALA A 521 4.05 -33.50 -7.79
CA ALA A 521 3.68 -32.82 -6.56
C ALA A 521 2.44 -31.93 -6.75
N ASP A 522 2.38 -31.20 -7.87
CA ASP A 522 1.25 -30.33 -8.20
C ASP A 522 0.01 -31.11 -8.69
N TRP A 523 0.23 -32.27 -9.32
CA TRP A 523 -0.80 -32.99 -10.08
C TRP A 523 -2.07 -33.31 -9.29
N LYS A 524 -1.96 -33.56 -7.98
CA LYS A 524 -3.13 -33.87 -7.13
C LYS A 524 -4.16 -32.74 -7.13
N GLU A 525 -3.69 -31.51 -7.10
CA GLU A 525 -4.53 -30.31 -7.10
C GLU A 525 -4.76 -29.79 -8.52
N TYR A 526 -3.69 -29.69 -9.31
CA TYR A 526 -3.76 -29.13 -10.65
C TYR A 526 -4.67 -29.91 -11.61
N LYS A 527 -4.79 -31.23 -11.46
CA LYS A 527 -5.67 -32.05 -12.31
C LYS A 527 -7.15 -31.60 -12.27
N LYS A 528 -7.58 -30.95 -11.18
CA LYS A 528 -8.96 -30.48 -10.99
C LYS A 528 -9.28 -29.30 -11.92
N VAL A 529 -8.27 -28.49 -12.23
CA VAL A 529 -8.37 -27.27 -13.06
C VAL A 529 -7.73 -27.44 -14.44
N CYS A 530 -7.01 -28.54 -14.68
CA CYS A 530 -6.34 -28.84 -15.95
C CYS A 530 -7.34 -29.27 -17.04
N LYS A 531 -7.81 -28.29 -17.83
CA LYS A 531 -8.62 -28.49 -19.04
C LYS A 531 -7.72 -28.54 -20.27
N ALA A 532 -8.03 -29.40 -21.24
CA ALA A 532 -7.27 -29.44 -22.49
C ALA A 532 -7.43 -28.11 -23.24
N ASP A 533 -6.36 -27.59 -23.84
CA ASP A 533 -6.49 -26.44 -24.74
C ASP A 533 -7.38 -26.87 -25.90
N GLY A 534 -8.58 -26.27 -25.97
CA GLY A 534 -9.46 -26.43 -27.12
C GLY A 534 -8.78 -25.77 -28.31
N ASN A 535 -8.53 -26.56 -29.35
CA ASN A 535 -8.02 -26.07 -30.62
C ASN A 535 -9.17 -25.57 -31.49
#